data_AF-A0A0W8DU43-F1
#
_entry.id   AF-A0A0W8DU43-F1
#
_cell.length_a   1.000
_cell.length_b   1.000
_cell.length_c   1.000
_cell.angle_alpha   90.00
_cell.angle_beta   90.00
_cell.angle_gamma   90.00
#
_symmetry.space_group_name_H-M   'P 1'
#
loop_
_entity.id
_entity.type
_entity.pdbx_description
1 polymer ?
#
loop_
_entity_poly.entity_id
_entity_poly.type
_entity_poly.pdbx_seq_one_letter_code
_entity_poly.pdbx_strand_id
1 'polypeptide(L)'
;MCEKIKTRKYTHLKPLSVNTLKKYMFELETVVQASIKTQLERKKMGFAVDAWTKDGTHFVAIIAITSTDKFLLCFSTLPDESDMSADATIDLFDYVLDTYGIDAATQLCFYVCDHASVNVAIARKTSVSVIGCTSHRMNLAMQALMSDYTDLLEKVHRLMSKLNTIKNRHRLREADALMPTFGNATGWSSTFAIIDRYFQIYKKLDRVDDDLVDFIPTP
;
A
#
# COMPACT_ATOMS: atom_id res chain seq x y z
N MET A 1 -17.94 13.44 -16.79
CA MET A 1 -17.79 13.89 -15.38
C MET A 1 -18.42 15.27 -15.29
N CYS A 2 -19.60 15.42 -14.69
CA CYS A 2 -20.23 16.74 -14.52
C CYS A 2 -19.56 17.47 -13.36
N GLU A 3 -18.96 18.63 -13.63
CA GLU A 3 -18.33 19.48 -12.63
C GLU A 3 -19.36 19.94 -11.60
N LYS A 4 -19.08 19.79 -10.30
CA LYS A 4 -20.01 20.21 -9.24
C LYS A 4 -20.13 21.73 -9.25
N ILE A 5 -21.35 22.26 -9.26
CA ILE A 5 -21.65 23.72 -9.30
C ILE A 5 -20.89 24.50 -8.20
N LYS A 6 -20.78 23.93 -6.99
CA LYS A 6 -20.04 24.55 -5.88
C LYS A 6 -18.55 24.66 -6.17
N THR A 7 -17.93 23.64 -6.78
CA THR A 7 -16.51 23.67 -7.16
C THR A 7 -16.27 24.69 -8.26
N ARG A 8 -17.19 24.81 -9.23
CA ARG A 8 -17.12 25.80 -10.32
C ARG A 8 -17.11 27.24 -9.80
N LYS A 9 -17.89 27.54 -8.75
CA LYS A 9 -17.98 28.88 -8.15
C LYS A 9 -16.66 29.39 -7.59
N TYR A 10 -15.75 28.50 -7.15
CA TYR A 10 -14.51 28.86 -6.48
C TYR A 10 -13.25 28.64 -7.34
N THR A 11 -13.38 28.31 -8.63
CA THR A 11 -12.24 28.21 -9.54
C THR A 11 -12.23 29.33 -10.57
N HIS A 12 -11.05 29.93 -10.77
CA HIS A 12 -10.82 30.89 -11.85
C HIS A 12 -10.37 30.22 -13.15
N LEU A 13 -10.22 28.88 -13.15
CA LEU A 13 -9.83 28.13 -14.34
C LEU A 13 -10.97 28.11 -15.36
N LYS A 14 -10.63 28.28 -16.63
CA LYS A 14 -11.59 28.12 -17.73
C LYS A 14 -12.09 26.66 -17.77
N PRO A 15 -13.36 26.41 -18.15
CA PRO A 15 -13.85 25.05 -18.32
C PRO A 15 -12.98 24.28 -19.30
N LEU A 16 -12.66 23.03 -18.99
CA LEU A 16 -11.79 22.19 -19.80
C LEU A 16 -12.50 20.86 -20.09
N SER A 17 -12.45 20.42 -21.35
CA SER A 17 -13.04 19.14 -21.71
C SER A 17 -12.21 17.97 -21.17
N VAL A 18 -12.84 16.83 -20.93
CA VAL A 18 -12.12 15.60 -20.52
C VAL A 18 -11.06 15.21 -21.54
N ASN A 19 -11.34 15.37 -22.84
CA ASN A 19 -10.40 15.05 -23.91
C ASN A 19 -9.18 15.96 -23.89
N THR A 20 -9.40 17.26 -23.69
CA THR A 20 -8.32 18.25 -23.54
C THR A 20 -7.49 17.96 -22.29
N LEU A 21 -8.12 17.59 -21.18
CA LEU A 21 -7.40 17.26 -19.94
C LEU A 21 -6.47 16.06 -20.16
N LYS A 22 -7.02 14.98 -20.71
CA LYS A 22 -6.24 13.77 -21.01
C LYS A 22 -5.08 14.06 -21.93
N LYS A 23 -5.30 14.84 -22.99
CA LYS A 23 -4.23 15.26 -23.90
C LYS A 23 -3.10 15.96 -23.15
N TYR A 24 -3.42 16.94 -22.30
CA TYR A 24 -2.39 17.63 -21.51
C TYR A 24 -1.71 16.73 -20.48
N MET A 25 -2.42 15.75 -19.90
CA MET A 25 -1.80 14.78 -19.01
C MET A 25 -0.75 13.92 -19.73
N PHE A 26 -1.05 13.44 -20.94
CA PHE A 26 -0.09 12.68 -21.75
C PHE A 26 1.09 13.53 -22.23
N GLU A 27 0.84 14.78 -22.64
CA GLU A 27 1.94 15.70 -23.00
C GLU A 27 2.82 16.02 -21.79
N LEU A 28 2.23 16.19 -20.60
CA LEU A 28 2.96 16.43 -19.36
C LEU A 28 3.80 15.22 -18.96
N GLU A 29 3.30 14.00 -19.17
CA GLU A 29 4.06 12.77 -18.91
C GLU A 29 5.41 12.79 -19.63
N THR A 30 5.44 13.12 -20.93
CA THR A 30 6.69 13.21 -21.69
C THR A 30 7.66 14.25 -21.10
N VAL A 31 7.15 15.40 -20.66
CA VAL A 31 7.97 16.45 -20.05
C VAL A 31 8.52 16.00 -18.69
N VAL A 32 7.70 15.34 -17.87
CA VAL A 32 8.11 14.81 -16.57
C VAL A 32 9.14 13.71 -16.74
N GLN A 33 8.93 12.78 -17.67
CA GLN A 33 9.88 11.71 -17.99
C GLN A 33 11.25 12.27 -18.40
N ALA A 34 11.26 13.27 -19.30
CA ALA A 34 12.50 13.94 -19.70
C ALA A 34 13.22 14.61 -18.52
N SER A 35 12.47 15.30 -17.65
CA SER A 35 13.01 15.93 -16.45
C SER A 35 13.61 14.91 -15.48
N ILE A 36 12.91 13.80 -15.23
CA ILE A 36 13.41 12.71 -14.37
C ILE A 36 14.66 12.10 -14.98
N LYS A 37 14.68 11.84 -16.29
CA LYS A 37 15.86 11.31 -17.01
C LYS A 37 17.09 12.18 -16.80
N THR A 38 16.97 13.49 -16.98
CA THR A 38 18.06 14.43 -16.71
C THR A 38 18.49 14.41 -15.24
N GLN A 39 17.54 14.31 -14.31
CA GLN A 39 17.86 14.29 -12.88
C GLN A 39 18.51 12.98 -12.41
N LEU A 40 18.25 11.87 -13.10
CA LEU A 40 18.82 10.55 -12.83
C LEU A 40 20.13 10.30 -13.59
N GLU A 41 20.45 11.15 -14.57
CA GLU A 41 21.66 11.00 -15.38
C GLU A 41 22.91 10.89 -14.50
N ARG A 42 23.68 9.82 -14.71
CA ARG A 42 24.93 9.49 -13.98
C ARG A 42 24.79 9.31 -12.46
N LYS A 43 23.56 9.25 -11.93
CA LYS A 43 23.35 8.93 -10.51
C LYS A 43 23.31 7.43 -10.30
N LYS A 44 23.86 7.01 -9.17
CA LYS A 44 23.64 5.69 -8.58
C LYS A 44 22.28 5.68 -7.88
N MET A 45 21.52 4.61 -8.02
CA MET A 45 20.18 4.48 -7.45
C MET A 45 19.85 3.04 -7.10
N GLY A 46 18.84 2.87 -6.25
CA GLY A 46 18.12 1.61 -6.10
C GLY A 46 16.67 1.76 -6.51
N PHE A 47 15.99 0.65 -6.80
CA PHE A 47 14.56 0.65 -7.07
C PHE A 47 13.81 0.14 -5.84
N ALA A 48 12.85 0.90 -5.34
CA ALA A 48 11.82 0.37 -4.46
C ALA A 48 10.61 -0.04 -5.29
N VAL A 49 10.20 -1.28 -5.11
CA VAL A 49 9.13 -1.93 -5.84
C VAL A 49 8.06 -2.28 -4.82
N ASP A 50 6.86 -1.77 -5.06
CA ASP A 50 5.68 -2.05 -4.25
C ASP A 50 4.64 -2.70 -5.15
N ALA A 51 4.09 -3.83 -4.71
CA ALA A 51 3.15 -4.61 -5.48
C ALA A 51 1.92 -4.93 -4.62
N TRP A 52 0.73 -4.66 -5.14
CA TRP A 52 -0.50 -4.95 -4.41
C TRP A 52 -1.63 -5.33 -5.37
N THR A 53 -2.57 -6.12 -4.86
CA THR A 53 -3.76 -6.50 -5.61
C THR A 53 -4.97 -5.77 -5.05
N LYS A 54 -5.78 -5.18 -5.93
CA LYS A 54 -7.03 -4.53 -5.57
C LYS A 54 -8.10 -4.86 -6.60
N ASP A 55 -9.25 -5.32 -6.11
CA ASP A 55 -10.44 -5.63 -6.92
C ASP A 55 -10.14 -6.58 -8.11
N GLY A 56 -9.21 -7.52 -7.91
CA GLY A 56 -8.81 -8.51 -8.92
C GLY A 56 -7.67 -8.07 -9.85
N THR A 57 -7.24 -6.81 -9.79
CA THR A 57 -6.14 -6.27 -10.60
C THR A 57 -4.86 -6.16 -9.78
N HIS A 58 -3.75 -6.66 -10.31
CA HIS A 58 -2.44 -6.55 -9.70
C HIS A 58 -1.69 -5.31 -10.22
N PHE A 59 -1.23 -4.47 -9.29
CA PHE A 59 -0.52 -3.24 -9.58
C PHE A 59 0.92 -3.35 -9.08
N VAL A 60 1.83 -2.74 -9.83
CA VAL A 60 3.24 -2.59 -9.47
C VAL A 60 3.64 -1.12 -9.61
N ALA A 61 4.26 -0.58 -8.58
CA ALA A 61 4.90 0.72 -8.60
C ALA A 61 6.42 0.58 -8.47
N ILE A 62 7.15 1.30 -9.31
CA ILE A 62 8.61 1.35 -9.27
C ILE A 62 9.03 2.78 -8.95
N ILE A 63 9.80 2.92 -7.88
CA ILE A 63 10.33 4.19 -7.40
C ILE A 63 11.86 4.12 -7.43
N ALA A 64 12.52 4.99 -8.19
CA ALA A 64 13.95 5.18 -8.07
C ALA A 64 14.28 5.96 -6.80
N ILE A 65 15.24 5.45 -6.03
CA ILE A 65 15.76 6.03 -4.80
C ILE A 65 17.22 6.38 -5.03
N THR A 66 17.54 7.66 -4.94
CA THR A 66 18.91 8.16 -4.90
C THR A 66 19.30 8.51 -3.47
N SER A 67 20.51 9.01 -3.25
CA SER A 67 20.94 9.49 -1.93
C SER A 67 20.14 10.69 -1.43
N THR A 68 19.53 11.46 -2.33
CA THR A 68 18.84 12.72 -2.00
C THR A 68 17.35 12.68 -2.29
N ASP A 69 16.96 12.03 -3.39
CA ASP A 69 15.63 12.17 -3.98
C ASP A 69 14.98 10.82 -4.30
N LYS A 70 13.65 10.84 -4.45
CA LYS A 70 12.84 9.70 -4.85
C LYS A 70 11.97 10.08 -6.06
N PHE A 71 11.91 9.20 -7.04
CA PHE A 71 11.18 9.43 -8.29
C PHE A 71 10.25 8.25 -8.56
N LEU A 72 8.94 8.51 -8.66
CA LEU A 72 8.00 7.50 -9.16
C LEU A 72 8.24 7.34 -10.66
N LEU A 73 8.77 6.18 -11.06
CA LEU A 73 9.13 5.89 -12.46
C LEU A 73 8.00 5.21 -13.21
N CYS A 74 7.29 4.30 -12.52
CA CYS A 74 6.22 3.52 -13.11
C CYS A 74 5.13 3.27 -12.06
N PHE A 75 3.89 3.29 -12.53
CA PHE A 75 2.73 2.79 -11.83
C PHE A 75 1.86 2.11 -12.89
N SER A 76 1.90 0.78 -12.93
CA SER A 76 1.26 0.00 -13.99
C SER A 76 0.72 -1.33 -13.47
N THR A 77 -0.13 -1.97 -14.26
CA THR A 77 -0.34 -3.42 -14.18
C THR A 77 0.76 -4.15 -14.94
N LEU A 78 0.93 -5.44 -14.68
CA LEU A 78 1.78 -6.30 -15.51
C LEU A 78 1.06 -6.60 -16.85
N PRO A 79 1.79 -6.80 -17.96
CA PRO A 79 1.19 -7.08 -19.27
C PRO A 79 0.27 -8.31 -19.26
N ASP A 80 0.68 -9.35 -18.54
CA ASP A 80 -0.16 -10.49 -18.17
C ASP A 80 -0.47 -10.38 -16.66
N GLU A 81 -1.70 -9.99 -16.33
CA GLU A 81 -2.13 -9.85 -14.94
C GLU A 81 -2.10 -11.16 -14.13
N SER A 82 -2.04 -12.31 -14.82
CA SER A 82 -1.93 -13.62 -14.17
C SER A 82 -0.49 -14.02 -13.86
N ASP A 83 0.49 -13.38 -14.50
CA ASP A 83 1.91 -13.67 -14.33
C ASP A 83 2.57 -12.70 -13.33
N MET A 84 2.64 -13.13 -12.07
CA MET A 84 3.38 -12.43 -11.00
C MET A 84 4.80 -13.01 -10.80
N SER A 85 5.39 -13.59 -11.84
CA SER A 85 6.72 -14.19 -11.77
C SER A 85 7.84 -13.14 -11.68
N ALA A 86 9.04 -13.63 -11.38
CA ALA A 86 10.24 -12.81 -11.46
C ALA A 86 10.50 -12.31 -12.88
N ASP A 87 10.14 -13.08 -13.91
CA ASP A 87 10.37 -12.71 -15.31
C ASP A 87 9.48 -11.53 -15.72
N ALA A 88 8.18 -11.60 -15.47
CA ALA A 88 7.26 -10.48 -15.72
C ALA A 88 7.67 -9.20 -14.97
N THR A 89 8.21 -9.36 -13.75
CA THR A 89 8.74 -8.23 -12.97
C THR A 89 10.02 -7.65 -13.58
N ILE A 90 10.92 -8.50 -14.07
CA ILE A 90 12.16 -8.08 -14.74
C ILE A 90 11.85 -7.38 -16.06
N ASP A 91 10.89 -7.87 -16.85
CA ASP A 91 10.46 -7.22 -18.09
C ASP A 91 9.97 -5.79 -17.82
N LEU A 92 9.25 -5.58 -16.71
CA LEU A 92 8.84 -4.24 -16.27
C LEU A 92 10.04 -3.38 -15.85
N PHE A 93 11.06 -3.97 -15.20
CA PHE A 93 12.29 -3.26 -14.87
C PHE A 93 13.03 -2.82 -16.13
N ASP A 94 13.19 -3.71 -17.11
CA ASP A 94 13.86 -3.41 -18.37
C ASP A 94 13.13 -2.29 -19.13
N TYR A 95 11.80 -2.35 -19.18
CA TYR A 95 10.99 -1.26 -19.73
C TYR A 95 11.26 0.09 -19.04
N VAL A 96 11.35 0.10 -17.70
CA VAL A 96 11.65 1.33 -16.94
C VAL A 96 13.08 1.80 -17.19
N LEU A 97 14.05 0.89 -17.20
CA LEU A 97 15.45 1.20 -17.48
C LEU A 97 15.60 1.85 -18.86
N ASP A 98 14.97 1.29 -19.89
CA ASP A 98 14.97 1.83 -21.26
C ASP A 98 14.30 3.20 -21.34
N THR A 99 13.12 3.34 -20.73
CA THR A 99 12.34 4.58 -20.74
C THR A 99 13.16 5.75 -20.18
N TYR A 100 13.83 5.54 -19.04
CA TYR A 100 14.63 6.58 -18.38
C TYR A 100 16.11 6.58 -18.80
N GLY A 101 16.53 5.65 -19.68
CA GLY A 101 17.93 5.52 -20.11
C GLY A 101 18.90 5.26 -18.96
N ILE A 102 18.50 4.41 -18.02
CA ILE A 102 19.30 4.05 -16.85
C ILE A 102 20.13 2.82 -17.20
N ASP A 103 21.45 2.93 -17.11
CA ASP A 103 22.33 1.79 -17.31
C ASP A 103 22.36 0.90 -16.06
N ALA A 104 21.78 -0.30 -16.15
CA ALA A 104 21.66 -1.20 -14.99
C ALA A 104 23.02 -1.57 -14.38
N ALA A 105 24.04 -1.80 -15.21
CA ALA A 105 25.37 -2.23 -14.75
C ALA A 105 26.10 -1.15 -13.95
N THR A 106 25.94 0.12 -14.34
CA THR A 106 26.68 1.24 -13.74
C THR A 106 25.83 2.12 -12.83
N GLN A 107 24.50 2.08 -12.89
CA GLN A 107 23.65 2.96 -12.09
C GLN A 107 22.81 2.23 -11.06
N LEU A 108 22.35 1.01 -11.34
CA LEU A 108 21.45 0.28 -10.47
C LEU A 108 22.22 -0.53 -9.41
N CYS A 109 21.98 -0.20 -8.15
CA CYS A 109 22.75 -0.75 -7.02
C CYS A 109 22.01 -1.86 -6.28
N PHE A 110 20.69 -1.73 -6.14
CA PHE A 110 19.86 -2.67 -5.42
C PHE A 110 18.38 -2.54 -5.78
N TYR A 111 17.60 -3.58 -5.48
CA TYR A 111 16.15 -3.53 -5.41
C TYR A 111 15.68 -3.61 -3.96
N VAL A 112 14.53 -3.01 -3.65
CA VAL A 112 13.78 -3.20 -2.42
C VAL A 112 12.41 -3.72 -2.81
N CYS A 113 12.13 -4.98 -2.50
CA CYS A 113 10.90 -5.66 -2.90
C CYS A 113 10.26 -6.36 -1.70
N ASP A 114 8.93 -6.39 -1.66
CA ASP A 114 8.14 -7.02 -0.61
C ASP A 114 7.94 -8.53 -0.81
N HIS A 115 7.97 -9.01 -2.05
CA HIS A 115 7.61 -10.38 -2.39
C HIS A 115 8.77 -11.38 -2.27
N ALA A 116 9.00 -11.87 -1.05
CA ALA A 116 10.16 -12.69 -0.69
C ALA A 116 10.45 -13.91 -1.60
N SER A 117 9.42 -14.58 -2.15
CA SER A 117 9.59 -15.78 -2.98
C SER A 117 10.20 -15.50 -4.35
N VAL A 118 9.96 -14.32 -4.94
CA VAL A 118 10.48 -13.92 -6.26
C VAL A 118 11.75 -13.07 -6.15
N ASN A 119 11.99 -12.42 -5.01
CA ASN A 119 13.18 -11.63 -4.74
C ASN A 119 14.49 -12.37 -5.02
N VAL A 120 14.58 -13.64 -4.62
CA VAL A 120 15.79 -14.46 -4.84
C VAL A 120 16.00 -14.73 -6.33
N ALA A 121 14.92 -14.99 -7.07
CA ALA A 121 15.00 -15.21 -8.52
C ALA A 121 15.39 -13.93 -9.26
N ILE A 122 14.81 -12.79 -8.89
CA ILE A 122 15.16 -11.46 -9.43
C ILE A 122 16.65 -11.18 -9.20
N ALA A 123 17.15 -11.35 -7.96
CA ALA A 123 18.55 -11.11 -7.64
C ALA A 123 19.49 -11.97 -8.49
N ARG A 124 19.16 -13.26 -8.65
CA ARG A 124 19.97 -14.21 -9.44
C ARG A 124 19.98 -13.87 -10.92
N LYS A 125 18.82 -13.51 -11.50
CA LYS A 125 18.69 -13.23 -12.94
C LYS A 125 19.32 -11.89 -13.33
N THR A 126 19.14 -10.87 -12.51
CA THR A 126 19.66 -9.51 -12.78
C THR A 126 21.08 -9.29 -12.29
N SER A 127 21.62 -10.17 -11.45
CA SER A 127 22.90 -9.99 -10.74
C SER A 127 22.98 -8.71 -9.89
N VAL A 128 21.82 -8.15 -9.51
CA VAL A 128 21.72 -6.97 -8.63
C VAL A 128 21.20 -7.40 -7.26
N SER A 129 21.71 -6.79 -6.20
CA SER A 129 21.32 -7.14 -4.83
C SER A 129 19.85 -6.80 -4.56
N VAL A 130 19.12 -7.70 -3.88
CA VAL A 130 17.75 -7.44 -3.45
C VAL A 130 17.71 -7.35 -1.92
N ILE A 131 17.17 -6.25 -1.42
CA ILE A 131 16.93 -6.00 0.00
C ILE A 131 15.46 -6.33 0.27
N GLY A 132 15.19 -7.32 1.11
CA GLY A 132 13.83 -7.65 1.50
C GLY A 132 13.17 -6.50 2.27
N CYS A 133 11.90 -6.24 1.97
CA CYS A 133 11.13 -5.19 2.63
C CYS A 133 11.10 -5.37 4.17
N THR A 134 11.59 -4.37 4.89
CA THR A 134 11.71 -4.44 6.37
C THR A 134 10.34 -4.48 7.04
N SER A 135 9.33 -3.78 6.51
CA SER A 135 7.97 -3.83 7.06
C SER A 135 7.36 -5.22 6.92
N HIS A 136 7.59 -5.91 5.80
CA HIS A 136 7.16 -7.30 5.61
C HIS A 136 7.88 -8.26 6.56
N ARG A 137 9.20 -8.12 6.71
CA ARG A 137 9.98 -8.93 7.68
C ARG A 137 9.52 -8.72 9.12
N MET A 138 9.22 -7.48 9.49
CA MET A 138 8.66 -7.16 10.80
C MET A 138 7.26 -7.77 10.96
N ASN A 139 6.42 -7.69 9.92
CA ASN A 139 5.11 -8.31 9.95
C ASN A 139 5.20 -9.83 10.17
N LEU A 140 6.09 -10.53 9.47
CA LEU A 140 6.33 -11.96 9.68
C LEU A 140 6.83 -12.27 11.09
N ALA A 141 7.76 -11.48 11.62
CA ALA A 141 8.26 -11.65 12.98
C ALA A 141 7.15 -11.47 14.02
N MET A 142 6.28 -10.47 13.85
CA MET A 142 5.16 -10.25 14.75
C MET A 142 4.08 -11.33 14.63
N GLN A 143 3.82 -11.84 13.42
CA GLN A 143 2.94 -13.00 13.22
C GLN A 143 3.47 -14.23 13.96
N ALA A 144 4.77 -14.50 13.88
CA ALA A 144 5.41 -15.60 14.60
C ALA A 144 5.36 -15.41 16.13
N LEU A 145 5.57 -14.19 16.63
CA LEU A 145 5.49 -13.89 18.07
C LEU A 145 4.06 -14.03 18.62
N MET A 146 3.05 -13.72 17.79
CA MET A 146 1.65 -13.76 18.20
C MET A 146 0.93 -15.07 17.88
N SER A 147 1.63 -16.09 17.37
CA SER A 147 1.02 -17.38 16.97
C SER A 147 0.18 -17.98 18.09
N ASP A 148 0.68 -17.91 19.32
CA ASP A 148 0.07 -18.50 20.50
C ASP A 148 -1.20 -17.75 20.96
N TYR A 149 -1.38 -16.52 20.48
CA TYR A 149 -2.52 -15.65 20.81
C TYR A 149 -3.52 -15.54 19.65
N THR A 150 -3.40 -16.35 18.59
CA THR A 150 -4.24 -16.26 17.39
C THR A 150 -5.74 -16.32 17.73
N ASP A 151 -6.15 -17.24 18.62
CA ASP A 151 -7.55 -17.36 19.03
C ASP A 151 -8.05 -16.11 19.78
N LEU A 152 -7.19 -15.50 20.60
CA LEU A 152 -7.50 -14.28 21.32
C LEU A 152 -7.66 -13.10 20.35
N LEU A 153 -6.76 -13.00 19.38
CA LEU A 153 -6.80 -11.98 18.33
C LEU A 153 -8.07 -12.12 17.48
N GLU A 154 -8.46 -13.34 17.14
CA GLU A 154 -9.69 -13.60 16.40
C GLU A 154 -10.93 -13.20 17.21
N LYS A 155 -10.97 -13.48 18.53
CA LYS A 155 -12.05 -13.01 19.41
C LYS A 155 -12.15 -11.49 19.41
N VAL A 156 -11.03 -10.77 19.58
CA VAL A 156 -10.99 -9.30 19.51
C VAL A 156 -11.50 -8.81 18.14
N HIS A 157 -11.05 -9.43 17.05
CA HIS A 157 -11.49 -9.07 15.70
C HIS A 157 -13.00 -9.26 15.50
N ARG A 158 -13.56 -10.38 15.99
CA ARG A 158 -15.01 -10.66 15.94
C ARG A 158 -15.80 -9.68 16.82
N LEU A 159 -15.30 -9.32 17.99
CA LEU A 159 -15.90 -8.30 18.84
C LEU A 159 -15.96 -6.95 18.13
N MET A 160 -14.84 -6.51 17.56
CA MET A 160 -14.74 -5.26 16.82
C MET A 160 -15.68 -5.25 15.59
N SER A 161 -15.85 -6.42 14.95
CA SER A 161 -16.86 -6.67 13.92
C SER A 161 -18.28 -6.43 14.38
N LYS A 162 -18.68 -7.01 15.51
CA LYS A 162 -20.01 -6.79 16.09
C LYS A 162 -20.24 -5.34 16.48
N LEU A 163 -19.25 -4.68 17.08
CA LEU A 163 -19.34 -3.28 17.48
C LEU A 163 -19.51 -2.33 16.28
N ASN A 164 -19.06 -2.76 15.10
CA ASN A 164 -19.08 -1.95 13.89
C ASN A 164 -20.46 -1.88 13.19
N THR A 165 -21.47 -2.57 13.72
CA THR A 165 -22.85 -2.48 13.24
C THR A 165 -23.46 -1.12 13.56
N ILE A 166 -24.46 -0.69 12.78
CA ILE A 166 -25.13 0.61 12.99
C ILE A 166 -25.72 0.72 14.41
N LYS A 167 -26.37 -0.35 14.89
CA LYS A 167 -26.96 -0.42 16.24
C LYS A 167 -25.90 -0.23 17.33
N ASN A 168 -24.81 -0.97 17.28
CA ASN A 168 -23.77 -0.91 18.31
C ASN A 168 -22.95 0.37 18.25
N ARG A 169 -22.69 0.92 17.05
CA ARG A 169 -22.10 2.25 16.90
C ARG A 169 -22.97 3.35 17.50
N HIS A 170 -24.29 3.24 17.43
CA HIS A 170 -25.19 4.19 18.10
C HIS A 170 -25.03 4.10 19.62
N ARG A 171 -25.09 2.90 20.20
CA ARG A 171 -24.91 2.69 21.64
C ARG A 171 -23.54 3.15 22.16
N LEU A 172 -22.48 2.90 21.39
CA LEU A 172 -21.15 3.39 21.70
C LEU A 172 -21.09 4.93 21.74
N ARG A 173 -21.84 5.63 20.87
CA ARG A 173 -21.95 7.10 20.94
C ARG A 173 -22.69 7.56 22.20
N GLU A 174 -23.77 6.87 22.59
CA GLU A 174 -24.49 7.18 23.83
C GLU A 174 -23.60 6.96 25.07
N ALA A 175 -22.71 5.97 25.03
CA ALA A 175 -21.73 5.70 26.08
C ALA A 175 -20.47 6.59 26.02
N ASP A 176 -20.40 7.55 25.09
CA ASP A 176 -19.22 8.40 24.83
C ASP A 176 -17.95 7.56 24.52
N ALA A 177 -18.11 6.38 23.95
CA ALA A 177 -17.03 5.47 23.61
C ALA A 177 -16.47 5.75 22.21
N LEU A 178 -15.19 5.41 22.02
CA LEU A 178 -14.56 5.49 20.70
C LEU A 178 -15.19 4.48 19.74
N MET A 179 -15.19 4.83 18.45
CA MET A 179 -15.69 3.93 17.41
C MET A 179 -14.72 2.77 17.16
N PRO A 180 -15.23 1.57 16.82
CA PRO A 180 -14.37 0.45 16.49
C PRO A 180 -13.57 0.76 15.22
N THR A 181 -12.30 0.39 15.23
CA THR A 181 -11.43 0.38 14.05
C THR A 181 -11.52 -0.98 13.37
N PHE A 182 -11.40 -0.98 12.05
CA PHE A 182 -11.31 -2.18 11.26
C PHE A 182 -10.03 -2.15 10.46
N GLY A 183 -9.28 -3.24 10.56
CA GLY A 183 -8.12 -3.45 9.73
C GLY A 183 -8.54 -3.86 8.32
N ASN A 184 -8.36 -2.98 7.35
CA ASN A 184 -8.41 -3.30 5.92
C ASN A 184 -7.01 -3.53 5.32
N ALA A 185 -5.96 -3.47 6.14
CA ALA A 185 -4.58 -3.69 5.73
C ALA A 185 -4.03 -5.02 6.28
N THR A 186 -3.36 -5.77 5.41
CA THR A 186 -2.69 -7.07 5.62
C THR A 186 -1.35 -6.92 6.37
N GLY A 187 -1.35 -6.27 7.53
CA GLY A 187 -0.09 -6.05 8.27
C GLY A 187 -0.24 -5.84 9.78
N TRP A 188 0.87 -6.02 10.50
CA TRP A 188 0.99 -5.91 11.97
C TRP A 188 0.39 -4.61 12.54
N SER A 189 0.60 -3.48 11.86
CA SER A 189 0.08 -2.18 12.28
C SER A 189 -1.45 -2.16 12.39
N SER A 190 -2.13 -2.90 11.50
CA SER A 190 -3.57 -3.08 11.48
C SER A 190 -4.05 -3.87 12.70
N THR A 191 -3.42 -5.01 12.97
CA THR A 191 -3.69 -5.84 14.15
C THR A 191 -3.47 -5.06 15.45
N PHE A 192 -2.35 -4.34 15.55
CA PHE A 192 -2.06 -3.48 16.69
C PHE A 192 -3.13 -2.41 16.90
N ALA A 193 -3.58 -1.72 15.83
CA ALA A 193 -4.60 -0.68 15.92
C ALA A 193 -5.97 -1.22 16.37
N ILE A 194 -6.32 -2.45 16.03
CA ILE A 194 -7.54 -3.12 16.50
C ILE A 194 -7.42 -3.41 18.00
N ILE A 195 -6.30 -3.98 18.44
CA ILE A 195 -6.06 -4.31 19.86
C ILE A 195 -6.04 -3.05 20.73
N ASP A 196 -5.30 -2.03 20.31
CA ASP A 196 -5.22 -0.74 21.02
C ASP A 196 -6.61 -0.10 21.13
N ARG A 197 -7.39 -0.10 20.04
CA ARG A 197 -8.77 0.39 20.07
C ARG A 197 -9.66 -0.44 21.00
N TYR A 198 -9.51 -1.76 21.02
CA TYR A 198 -10.23 -2.63 21.94
C TYR A 198 -9.98 -2.22 23.40
N PHE A 199 -8.72 -2.03 23.82
CA PHE A 199 -8.41 -1.61 25.20
C PHE A 199 -8.99 -0.24 25.56
N GLN A 200 -9.07 0.69 24.60
CA GLN A 200 -9.69 2.00 24.82
C GLN A 200 -11.22 1.91 24.99
N ILE A 201 -11.87 0.95 24.32
CA ILE A 201 -13.32 0.74 24.41
C ILE A 201 -13.67 -0.17 25.60
N TYR A 202 -12.77 -1.05 26.04
CA TYR A 202 -13.02 -2.14 26.99
C TYR A 202 -13.81 -1.71 28.22
N LYS A 203 -13.38 -0.63 28.88
CA LYS A 203 -14.03 -0.10 30.10
C LYS A 203 -15.46 0.42 29.90
N LYS A 204 -15.87 0.62 28.65
CA LYS A 204 -17.20 1.12 28.27
C LYS A 204 -18.06 0.01 27.63
N LEU A 205 -17.54 -1.21 27.49
CA LEU A 205 -18.26 -2.34 26.88
C LEU A 205 -19.41 -2.85 27.76
N ASP A 206 -19.32 -2.77 29.09
CA ASP A 206 -20.40 -3.20 30.00
C ASP A 206 -21.73 -2.44 29.78
N ARG A 207 -21.69 -1.34 29.02
CA ARG A 207 -22.87 -0.53 28.64
C ARG A 207 -23.43 -0.90 27.26
N VAL A 208 -22.81 -1.86 26.57
CA VAL A 208 -23.09 -2.23 25.18
C VAL A 208 -23.46 -3.71 25.14
N ASP A 209 -24.72 -3.99 24.81
CA ASP A 209 -25.35 -5.31 24.54
C ASP A 209 -24.84 -6.55 25.32
N ASP A 210 -25.73 -7.18 26.10
CA ASP A 210 -25.42 -8.43 26.86
C ASP A 210 -24.91 -9.58 25.94
N ASP A 211 -25.28 -9.57 24.66
CA ASP A 211 -24.83 -10.53 23.62
C ASP A 211 -23.35 -10.36 23.19
N LEU A 212 -22.60 -9.44 23.81
CA LEU A 212 -21.17 -9.23 23.58
C LEU A 212 -20.27 -10.03 24.53
N VAL A 213 -20.83 -10.60 25.61
CA VAL A 213 -20.06 -11.32 26.64
C VAL A 213 -19.26 -12.48 26.05
N ASP A 214 -19.84 -13.24 25.12
CA ASP A 214 -19.17 -14.37 24.44
C ASP A 214 -17.97 -13.96 23.56
N PHE A 215 -17.84 -12.66 23.26
CA PHE A 215 -16.82 -12.10 22.39
C PHE A 215 -15.74 -11.36 23.18
N ILE A 216 -15.94 -11.15 24.48
CA ILE A 216 -14.93 -10.58 25.35
C ILE A 216 -13.84 -11.63 25.56
N PRO A 217 -12.59 -11.35 25.13
CA PRO A 217 -11.48 -12.24 25.40
C PRO A 217 -11.30 -12.39 26.92
N THR A 218 -11.54 -13.61 27.43
CA THR A 218 -11.27 -14.00 28.82
C THR A 218 -9.78 -14.33 28.97
N PRO A 219 -9.14 -14.01 30.12
CA PRO A 219 -7.75 -14.37 30.39
C PRO A 219 -7.48 -15.88 30.30
#